data_AF-A0AAV5A978-F1
#
_entry.id   AF-A0AAV5A978-F1
#
_cell.length_a   1.000
_cell.length_b   1.000
_cell.length_c   1.000
_cell.angle_alpha   90.00
_cell.angle_beta   90.00
_cell.angle_gamma   90.00
#
_symmetry.space_group_name_H-M   'P 1'
#
loop_
_entity.id
_entity.type
_entity.pdbx_description
1 polymer ?
#
loop_
_entity_poly.entity_id
_entity_poly.type
_entity_poly.pdbx_seq_one_letter_code
_entity_poly.pdbx_strand_id
1 'polypeptide(L)'
;MTSYNINPSRQEALLNAAAAQDAKRYGLGHRPPADSLASAAQAVADINEKLDVPPSRMTRKEEARLEGAAAQDALRVQAEKGKYINVDVNPLSLSKDEAIQIQSEEHRMRVYSLGYPPPAGSLAAQTQSLTDRLENASTQPMTKDIASDLMSLEHHGMGYTPSGSIAAEAQSKADKNENDGGNRTMNPAVMRVAMGAPVSKGIAAKVMAEENAKLGEVPRGSIAAQAQAAADKNVMDGGNRGVYDD
;
A
#
# COMPACT_ATOMS: atom_id res chain seq x y z
N MET A 1 -31.82 -0.43 4.96
CA MET A 1 -30.73 -0.40 3.95
C MET A 1 -31.20 0.49 2.82
N THR A 2 -30.77 1.75 2.80
CA THR A 2 -31.27 2.77 1.86
C THR A 2 -30.12 3.12 0.91
N SER A 3 -30.07 2.46 -0.24
CA SER A 3 -29.12 2.73 -1.31
C SER A 3 -29.52 4.03 -2.03
N TYR A 4 -28.74 5.09 -1.85
CA TYR A 4 -28.92 6.35 -2.58
C TYR A 4 -28.54 6.14 -4.06
N ASN A 5 -29.56 5.99 -4.88
CA ASN A 5 -29.43 5.95 -6.34
C ASN A 5 -29.19 7.40 -6.81
N ILE A 6 -27.92 7.75 -7.03
CA ILE A 6 -27.54 9.10 -7.47
C ILE A 6 -27.86 9.20 -8.96
N ASN A 7 -28.82 10.08 -9.30
CA ASN A 7 -29.23 10.34 -10.68
C ASN A 7 -28.01 10.66 -11.58
N PRO A 8 -27.88 10.02 -12.75
CA PRO A 8 -26.74 10.19 -13.66
C PRO A 8 -26.58 11.62 -14.17
N SER A 9 -27.67 12.38 -14.23
CA SER A 9 -27.68 13.82 -14.56
C SER A 9 -26.95 14.69 -13.54
N ARG A 10 -26.73 14.22 -12.29
CA ARG A 10 -25.93 14.93 -11.29
C ARG A 10 -24.43 14.66 -11.43
N GLN A 11 -24.05 13.49 -11.96
CA GLN A 11 -22.65 13.20 -12.30
C GLN A 11 -22.19 13.99 -13.52
N GLU A 12 -23.04 14.10 -14.56
CA GLU A 12 -22.75 14.96 -15.71
C GLU A 12 -22.66 16.44 -15.33
N ALA A 13 -23.52 16.91 -14.43
CA ALA A 13 -23.46 18.28 -13.92
C ALA A 13 -22.15 18.56 -13.14
N LEU A 14 -21.63 17.58 -12.40
CA LEU A 14 -20.35 17.71 -11.67
C LEU A 14 -19.15 17.65 -12.62
N LEU A 15 -19.17 16.81 -13.66
CA LEU A 15 -18.13 16.81 -14.71
C LEU A 15 -18.12 18.13 -15.49
N ASN A 16 -19.29 18.67 -15.85
CA ASN A 16 -19.41 19.94 -16.55
C ASN A 16 -18.98 21.12 -15.67
N ALA A 17 -19.25 21.07 -14.36
CA ALA A 17 -18.80 22.08 -13.41
C ALA A 17 -17.27 22.04 -13.21
N ALA A 18 -16.66 20.85 -13.18
CA ALA A 18 -15.20 20.69 -13.11
C ALA A 18 -14.52 21.21 -14.38
N ALA A 19 -15.06 20.90 -15.56
CA ALA A 19 -14.57 21.43 -16.83
C ALA A 19 -14.69 22.98 -16.91
N ALA A 20 -15.77 23.55 -16.38
CA ALA A 20 -15.97 25.00 -16.32
C ALA A 20 -15.04 25.69 -15.29
N GLN A 21 -14.67 25.01 -14.21
CA GLN A 21 -13.70 25.51 -13.23
C GLN A 21 -12.26 25.42 -13.74
N ASP A 22 -11.92 24.37 -14.49
CA ASP A 22 -10.63 24.25 -15.18
C ASP A 22 -10.49 25.33 -16.25
N ALA A 23 -11.52 25.53 -17.09
CA ALA A 23 -11.58 26.63 -18.06
C ALA A 23 -11.42 28.02 -17.39
N LYS A 24 -11.95 28.22 -16.18
CA LYS A 24 -11.73 29.46 -15.41
C LYS A 24 -10.32 29.59 -14.83
N ARG A 25 -9.63 28.49 -14.51
CA ARG A 25 -8.22 28.51 -14.08
C ARG A 25 -7.27 28.82 -15.24
N TYR A 26 -7.60 28.40 -16.46
CA TYR A 26 -6.81 28.70 -17.68
C TYR A 26 -6.90 30.16 -18.14
N GLY A 27 -7.80 30.98 -17.59
CA GLY A 27 -7.87 32.43 -17.83
C GLY A 27 -6.77 33.27 -17.15
N LEU A 28 -5.88 32.67 -16.35
CA LEU A 28 -4.87 33.39 -15.54
C LEU A 28 -3.42 33.30 -16.06
N GLY A 29 -3.21 32.92 -17.33
CA GLY A 29 -1.92 33.11 -18.01
C GLY A 29 -0.81 32.11 -17.68
N HIS A 30 -1.11 30.99 -17.02
CA HIS A 30 -0.15 29.90 -16.88
C HIS A 30 -0.09 29.08 -18.18
N ARG A 31 1.05 29.15 -18.88
CA ARG A 31 1.33 28.28 -20.02
C ARG A 31 1.42 26.83 -19.52
N PRO A 32 0.70 25.88 -20.16
CA PRO A 32 0.86 24.47 -19.86
C PRO A 32 2.33 24.04 -20.06
N PRO A 33 2.84 23.06 -19.30
CA PRO A 33 4.21 22.58 -19.45
C PRO A 33 4.45 22.12 -20.89
N ALA A 34 5.63 22.46 -21.42
CA ALA A 34 5.94 22.42 -22.86
C ALA A 34 5.69 21.04 -23.51
N ASP A 35 5.82 19.97 -22.72
CA ASP A 35 5.69 18.58 -23.18
C ASP A 35 4.31 17.97 -22.90
N SER A 36 3.32 18.77 -22.47
CA SER A 36 1.97 18.29 -22.18
C SER A 36 1.05 18.39 -23.40
N LEU A 37 0.04 17.50 -23.46
CA LEU A 37 -1.01 17.52 -24.48
C LEU A 37 -1.77 18.86 -24.50
N ALA A 38 -1.88 19.56 -23.37
CA ALA A 38 -2.46 20.89 -23.29
C ALA A 38 -1.60 21.96 -24.00
N SER A 39 -0.26 21.86 -23.90
CA SER A 39 0.68 22.70 -24.65
C SER A 39 0.59 22.45 -26.15
N ALA A 40 0.48 21.18 -26.56
CA ALA A 40 0.26 20.84 -27.97
C ALA A 40 -1.08 21.36 -28.51
N ALA A 41 -2.16 21.22 -27.73
CA ALA A 41 -3.48 21.74 -28.11
C ALA A 41 -3.50 23.27 -28.22
N GLN A 42 -2.79 23.96 -27.32
CA GLN A 42 -2.71 25.41 -27.33
C GLN A 42 -1.79 25.93 -28.45
N ALA A 43 -0.71 25.23 -28.78
CA ALA A 43 0.10 25.53 -29.96
C ALA A 43 -0.72 25.40 -31.26
N VAL A 44 -1.59 24.39 -31.36
CA VAL A 44 -2.49 24.23 -32.51
C VAL A 44 -3.54 25.35 -32.55
N ALA A 45 -4.09 25.76 -31.40
CA ALA A 45 -5.01 26.89 -31.32
C ALA A 45 -4.35 28.23 -31.72
N ASP A 46 -3.15 28.52 -31.23
CA ASP A 46 -2.38 29.72 -31.57
C ASP A 46 -1.98 29.76 -33.06
N ILE A 47 -1.69 28.60 -33.66
CA ILE A 47 -1.43 28.48 -35.10
C ILE A 47 -2.70 28.78 -35.91
N ASN A 48 -3.85 28.27 -35.46
CA ASN A 48 -5.14 28.51 -36.13
C ASN A 48 -5.59 29.97 -36.00
N GLU A 49 -5.32 30.64 -34.88
CA GLU A 49 -5.61 32.06 -34.67
C GLU A 49 -4.75 32.96 -35.58
N LYS A 50 -3.49 32.60 -35.82
CA LYS A 50 -2.57 33.37 -36.69
C LYS A 50 -2.86 33.24 -38.19
N LEU A 51 -3.58 32.20 -38.60
CA LEU A 51 -3.82 31.93 -40.02
C LEU A 51 -5.15 32.51 -40.55
N ASP A 52 -5.93 33.23 -39.73
CA ASP A 52 -7.26 33.80 -40.08
C ASP A 52 -8.13 32.81 -40.89
N VAL A 53 -7.98 31.52 -40.58
CA VAL A 53 -8.75 30.45 -41.22
C VAL A 53 -10.05 30.41 -40.43
N PRO A 54 -11.20 30.78 -41.02
CA PRO A 54 -12.48 30.56 -40.35
C PRO A 54 -12.52 29.09 -39.95
N PRO A 55 -13.05 28.72 -38.76
CA PRO A 55 -13.13 27.32 -38.37
C PRO A 55 -13.90 26.62 -39.46
N SER A 56 -13.18 25.90 -40.34
CA SER A 56 -13.77 25.09 -41.39
C SER A 56 -14.73 24.21 -40.62
N ARG A 57 -16.04 24.45 -40.80
CA ARG A 57 -17.07 23.61 -40.20
C ARG A 57 -16.74 22.21 -40.66
N MET A 58 -16.12 21.44 -39.78
CA MET A 58 -15.82 20.05 -40.06
C MET A 58 -17.12 19.45 -40.51
N THR A 59 -17.10 18.90 -41.71
CA THR A 59 -18.29 18.25 -42.23
C THR A 59 -18.63 17.13 -41.26
N ARG A 60 -19.91 16.79 -41.08
CA ARG A 60 -20.32 15.68 -40.19
C ARG A 60 -19.57 14.37 -40.51
N LYS A 61 -19.07 14.23 -41.74
CA LYS A 61 -18.27 13.12 -42.21
C LYS A 61 -16.82 13.12 -41.67
N GLU A 62 -16.24 14.28 -41.43
CA GLU A 62 -14.93 14.46 -40.81
C GLU A 62 -15.01 14.31 -39.29
N GLU A 63 -16.08 14.83 -38.68
CA GLU A 63 -16.39 14.63 -37.26
C GLU A 63 -16.55 13.14 -36.92
N ALA A 64 -17.35 12.40 -37.71
CA ALA A 64 -17.49 10.95 -37.54
C ALA A 64 -16.18 10.17 -37.75
N ARG A 65 -15.25 10.69 -38.58
CA ARG A 65 -13.93 10.08 -38.77
C ARG A 65 -13.02 10.31 -37.58
N LEU A 66 -13.06 11.50 -36.98
CA LEU A 66 -12.31 11.84 -35.78
C LEU A 66 -12.84 11.08 -34.56
N GLU A 67 -14.17 10.95 -34.42
CA GLU A 67 -14.79 10.11 -33.38
C GLU A 67 -14.39 8.64 -33.52
N GLY A 68 -14.41 8.09 -34.74
CA GLY A 68 -13.95 6.73 -35.01
C GLY A 68 -12.46 6.51 -34.69
N ALA A 69 -11.61 7.48 -35.04
CA ALA A 69 -10.18 7.44 -34.73
C ALA A 69 -9.92 7.57 -33.23
N ALA A 70 -10.64 8.46 -32.53
CA ALA A 70 -10.55 8.60 -31.08
C ALA A 70 -11.02 7.35 -30.33
N ALA A 71 -12.08 6.69 -30.81
CA ALA A 71 -12.55 5.43 -30.23
C ALA A 71 -11.55 4.28 -30.44
N GLN A 72 -10.95 4.17 -31.63
CA GLN A 72 -9.89 3.19 -31.88
C GLN A 72 -8.63 3.46 -31.05
N ASP A 73 -8.27 4.73 -30.89
CA ASP A 73 -7.12 5.10 -30.06
C ASP A 73 -7.39 4.85 -28.58
N ALA A 74 -8.61 5.14 -28.09
CA ALA A 74 -9.03 4.80 -26.73
C ALA A 74 -8.98 3.29 -26.47
N LEU A 75 -9.40 2.46 -27.44
CA LEU A 75 -9.29 1.00 -27.36
C LEU A 75 -7.82 0.54 -27.36
N ARG A 76 -6.97 1.16 -28.19
CA ARG A 76 -5.52 0.90 -28.22
C ARG A 76 -4.86 1.25 -26.89
N VAL A 77 -5.15 2.43 -26.35
CA VAL A 77 -4.68 2.87 -25.04
C VAL A 77 -5.21 1.98 -23.93
N GLN A 78 -6.44 1.47 -24.01
CA GLN A 78 -6.98 0.52 -23.05
C GLN A 78 -6.26 -0.83 -23.11
N ALA A 79 -5.93 -1.31 -24.32
CA ALA A 79 -5.13 -2.52 -24.52
C ALA A 79 -3.66 -2.36 -24.08
N GLU A 80 -3.07 -1.18 -24.27
CA GLU A 80 -1.72 -0.83 -23.81
C GLU A 80 -1.67 -0.58 -22.29
N LYS A 81 -2.72 0.00 -21.70
CA LYS A 81 -2.89 0.13 -20.24
C LYS A 81 -3.22 -1.22 -19.58
N GLY A 82 -3.75 -2.19 -20.31
CA GLY A 82 -3.78 -3.59 -19.87
C GLY A 82 -2.37 -4.22 -19.75
N LYS A 83 -1.35 -3.58 -20.32
CA LYS A 83 0.08 -3.87 -20.11
C LYS A 83 0.72 -2.91 -19.10
N TYR A 84 -0.04 -2.30 -18.17
CA TYR A 84 0.60 -1.91 -16.92
C TYR A 84 1.22 -3.18 -16.38
N ILE A 85 2.54 -3.12 -16.30
CA ILE A 85 3.40 -4.20 -15.90
C ILE A 85 2.83 -4.62 -14.54
N ASN A 86 2.18 -5.79 -14.47
CA ASN A 86 2.16 -6.58 -13.26
C ASN A 86 3.63 -6.96 -13.04
N VAL A 87 4.45 -5.98 -12.68
CA VAL A 87 5.66 -6.29 -11.95
C VAL A 87 5.07 -6.81 -10.66
N ASP A 88 5.18 -8.12 -10.48
CA ASP A 88 4.95 -8.75 -9.21
C ASP A 88 6.08 -8.28 -8.28
N VAL A 89 6.07 -6.98 -7.95
CA VAL A 89 6.98 -6.39 -6.98
C VAL A 89 6.42 -6.83 -5.65
N ASN A 90 7.09 -7.81 -5.04
CA ASN A 90 6.77 -8.17 -3.68
C ASN A 90 6.97 -6.93 -2.80
N PRO A 91 5.91 -6.34 -2.21
CA PRO A 91 6.03 -5.12 -1.41
C PRO A 91 6.88 -5.33 -0.14
N LEU A 92 7.20 -6.58 0.19
CA LEU A 92 7.96 -6.99 1.38
C LEU A 92 9.46 -7.18 1.11
N SER A 93 9.92 -7.17 -0.15
CA SER A 93 11.35 -7.22 -0.51
C SER A 93 11.98 -5.84 -0.69
N LEU A 94 11.17 -4.78 -0.67
CA LEU A 94 11.62 -3.41 -0.84
C LEU A 94 12.40 -2.94 0.38
N SER A 95 13.59 -2.39 0.13
CA SER A 95 14.32 -1.61 1.14
C SER A 95 13.47 -0.40 1.57
N LYS A 96 13.73 0.14 2.77
CA LYS A 96 13.06 1.35 3.25
C LYS A 96 13.22 2.50 2.25
N ASP A 97 14.38 2.63 1.62
CA ASP A 97 14.66 3.69 0.64
C ASP A 97 13.92 3.45 -0.68
N GLU A 98 13.81 2.20 -1.11
CA GLU A 98 13.07 1.82 -2.33
C GLU A 98 11.55 1.99 -2.13
N ALA A 99 11.03 1.64 -0.95
CA ALA A 99 9.64 1.87 -0.60
C ALA A 99 9.32 3.36 -0.54
N ILE A 100 10.21 4.19 0.01
CA ILE A 100 10.08 5.66 0.00
C ILE A 100 10.16 6.19 -1.42
N GLN A 101 11.00 5.63 -2.28
CA GLN A 101 11.15 6.07 -3.67
C GLN A 101 9.92 5.70 -4.51
N ILE A 102 9.38 4.49 -4.36
CA ILE A 102 8.11 4.08 -5.00
C ILE A 102 6.93 4.88 -4.45
N GLN A 103 6.85 5.08 -3.12
CA GLN A 103 5.86 5.98 -2.53
C GLN A 103 6.02 7.39 -3.06
N SER A 104 7.24 7.90 -3.19
CA SER A 104 7.52 9.24 -3.70
C SER A 104 7.15 9.36 -5.17
N GLU A 105 7.40 8.34 -6.00
CA GLU A 105 7.02 8.36 -7.42
C GLU A 105 5.51 8.19 -7.62
N GLU A 106 4.85 7.31 -6.86
CA GLU A 106 3.38 7.21 -6.87
C GLU A 106 2.73 8.46 -6.29
N HIS A 107 3.23 8.96 -5.16
CA HIS A 107 2.73 10.17 -4.52
C HIS A 107 3.01 11.39 -5.40
N ARG A 108 4.13 11.45 -6.12
CA ARG A 108 4.40 12.49 -7.12
C ARG A 108 3.45 12.35 -8.31
N MET A 109 3.23 11.16 -8.85
CA MET A 109 2.23 10.92 -9.91
C MET A 109 0.81 11.30 -9.47
N ARG A 110 0.47 11.10 -8.19
CA ARG A 110 -0.90 11.25 -7.68
C ARG A 110 -1.20 12.60 -7.02
N VAL A 111 -0.23 13.21 -6.33
CA VAL A 111 -0.30 14.59 -5.81
C VAL A 111 -0.30 15.58 -6.95
N TYR A 112 0.43 15.33 -8.04
CA TYR A 112 0.30 16.14 -9.26
C TYR A 112 -1.07 15.97 -9.94
N SER A 113 -1.81 14.88 -9.67
CA SER A 113 -3.11 14.65 -10.30
C SER A 113 -4.30 15.12 -9.46
N LEU A 114 -4.47 14.73 -8.18
CA LEU A 114 -5.79 14.83 -7.53
C LEU A 114 -5.85 14.98 -5.99
N GLY A 115 -4.76 14.89 -5.23
CA GLY A 115 -4.79 15.16 -3.77
C GLY A 115 -5.65 14.22 -2.89
N TYR A 116 -6.05 13.05 -3.39
CA TYR A 116 -6.84 12.07 -2.64
C TYR A 116 -5.97 10.96 -2.02
N PRO A 117 -6.42 10.34 -0.91
CA PRO A 117 -5.79 9.14 -0.35
C PRO A 117 -5.71 8.01 -1.38
N PRO A 118 -4.75 7.07 -1.24
CA PRO A 118 -4.68 5.91 -2.13
C PRO A 118 -6.00 5.12 -2.08
N PRO A 119 -6.55 4.72 -3.24
CA PRO A 119 -7.80 3.98 -3.33
C PRO A 119 -7.66 2.63 -2.65
N ALA A 120 -8.72 2.20 -1.99
CA ALA A 120 -8.77 0.93 -1.30
C ALA A 120 -8.37 -0.23 -2.25
N GLY A 121 -7.46 -1.08 -1.79
CA GLY A 121 -6.97 -2.24 -2.54
C GLY A 121 -5.73 -2.00 -3.39
N SER A 122 -5.26 -0.76 -3.57
CA SER A 122 -3.97 -0.51 -4.25
C SER A 122 -2.79 -1.00 -3.39
N LEU A 123 -1.66 -1.30 -4.03
CA LEU A 123 -0.42 -1.70 -3.32
C LEU A 123 -0.08 -0.67 -2.24
N ALA A 124 -0.15 0.62 -2.55
CA ALA A 124 0.06 1.70 -1.59
C ALA A 124 -0.94 1.69 -0.41
N ALA A 125 -2.22 1.41 -0.63
CA ALA A 125 -3.21 1.32 0.44
C ALA A 125 -2.99 0.08 1.32
N GLN A 126 -2.56 -1.04 0.73
CA GLN A 126 -2.18 -2.25 1.47
C GLN A 126 -0.91 -2.01 2.29
N THR A 127 0.11 -1.39 1.70
CA THR A 127 1.34 -0.99 2.39
C THR A 127 1.05 -0.02 3.52
N GLN A 128 0.17 0.98 3.31
CA GLN A 128 -0.23 1.91 4.37
C GLN A 128 -0.96 1.18 5.50
N SER A 129 -1.96 0.36 5.19
CA SER A 129 -2.67 -0.42 6.22
C SER A 129 -1.75 -1.36 7.00
N LEU A 130 -0.76 -1.97 6.34
CA LEU A 130 0.25 -2.78 7.00
C LEU A 130 1.18 -1.95 7.88
N THR A 131 1.55 -0.75 7.42
CA THR A 131 2.39 0.20 8.18
C THR A 131 1.66 0.72 9.41
N ASP A 132 0.38 1.06 9.28
CA ASP A 132 -0.46 1.52 10.40
C ASP A 132 -0.66 0.39 11.42
N ARG A 133 -0.85 -0.86 10.97
CA ARG A 133 -0.86 -2.04 11.86
C ARG A 133 0.51 -2.25 12.54
N LEU A 134 1.60 -1.97 11.84
CA LEU A 134 2.97 -2.04 12.35
C LEU A 134 3.21 -1.06 13.49
N GLU A 135 2.82 0.18 13.27
CA GLU A 135 3.02 1.28 14.20
C GLU A 135 2.19 1.03 15.47
N ASN A 136 0.95 0.58 15.29
CA ASN A 136 0.10 0.13 16.39
C ASN A 136 0.70 -1.05 17.16
N ALA A 137 1.23 -2.07 16.48
CA ALA A 137 1.87 -3.21 17.14
C ALA A 137 3.10 -2.83 17.97
N SER A 138 3.81 -1.76 17.62
CA SER A 138 4.96 -1.28 18.41
C SER A 138 4.57 -0.55 19.70
N THR A 139 3.33 -0.07 19.77
CA THR A 139 2.86 0.84 20.83
C THR A 139 1.85 0.17 21.77
N GLN A 140 1.35 -1.01 21.42
CA GLN A 140 0.37 -1.72 22.24
C GLN A 140 1.03 -2.35 23.49
N PRO A 141 0.44 -2.16 24.69
CA PRO A 141 0.88 -2.86 25.89
C PRO A 141 0.79 -4.35 25.68
N MET A 142 1.73 -5.09 26.26
CA MET A 142 1.62 -6.54 26.34
C MET A 142 0.39 -6.91 27.19
N THR A 143 -0.54 -7.64 26.59
CA THR A 143 -1.76 -8.16 27.24
C THR A 143 -1.63 -9.66 27.52
N LYS A 144 -2.49 -10.19 28.40
CA LYS A 144 -2.52 -11.63 28.71
C LYS A 144 -2.84 -12.50 27.51
N ASP A 145 -3.73 -12.03 26.62
CA ASP A 145 -4.12 -12.78 25.43
C ASP A 145 -2.91 -12.96 24.50
N ILE A 146 -2.20 -11.87 24.18
CA ILE A 146 -1.00 -11.90 23.35
C ILE A 146 0.09 -12.78 23.98
N ALA A 147 0.29 -12.66 25.29
CA ALA A 147 1.27 -13.48 26.00
C ALA A 147 0.87 -14.96 26.01
N SER A 148 -0.42 -15.28 26.06
CA SER A 148 -0.94 -16.65 25.99
C SER A 148 -0.76 -17.26 24.61
N ASP A 149 -0.96 -16.47 23.55
CA ASP A 149 -0.73 -16.89 22.18
C ASP A 149 0.75 -17.23 21.93
N LEU A 150 1.66 -16.37 22.42
CA LEU A 150 3.10 -16.63 22.37
C LEU A 150 3.49 -17.89 23.15
N MET A 151 2.89 -18.10 24.32
CA MET A 151 3.13 -19.29 25.13
C MET A 151 2.64 -20.56 24.42
N SER A 152 1.48 -20.48 23.79
CA SER A 152 0.89 -21.59 23.02
C SER A 152 1.75 -21.93 21.81
N LEU A 153 2.26 -20.93 21.09
CA LEU A 153 3.20 -21.09 19.98
C LEU A 153 4.48 -21.81 20.40
N GLU A 154 5.15 -21.34 21.45
CA GLU A 154 6.37 -21.99 21.95
C GLU A 154 6.08 -23.41 22.44
N HIS A 155 5.01 -23.59 23.21
CA HIS A 155 4.64 -24.89 23.74
C HIS A 155 4.28 -25.88 22.62
N HIS A 156 3.64 -25.40 21.54
CA HIS A 156 3.33 -26.25 20.40
C HIS A 156 4.59 -26.73 19.67
N GLY A 157 5.57 -25.84 19.45
CA GLY A 157 6.79 -26.18 18.73
C GLY A 157 7.83 -26.93 19.56
N MET A 158 7.98 -26.60 20.85
CA MET A 158 8.99 -27.20 21.74
C MET A 158 8.43 -28.31 22.65
N GLY A 159 7.11 -28.36 22.85
CA GLY A 159 6.47 -29.23 23.83
C GLY A 159 6.58 -28.77 25.29
N TYR A 160 7.33 -27.69 25.54
CA TYR A 160 7.47 -27.02 26.84
C TYR A 160 7.94 -25.58 26.62
N THR A 161 7.83 -24.73 27.65
CA THR A 161 8.31 -23.33 27.61
C THR A 161 9.54 -23.16 28.50
N PRO A 162 10.74 -22.91 27.95
CA PRO A 162 11.93 -22.71 28.75
C PRO A 162 11.85 -21.42 29.56
N SER A 163 12.42 -21.42 30.77
CA SER A 163 12.52 -20.21 31.58
C SER A 163 13.39 -19.17 30.88
N GLY A 164 12.91 -17.93 30.80
CA GLY A 164 13.63 -16.85 30.12
C GLY A 164 13.41 -16.80 28.60
N SER A 165 12.53 -17.64 28.06
CA SER A 165 12.10 -17.53 26.66
C SER A 165 11.34 -16.24 26.39
N ILE A 166 11.10 -15.96 25.11
CA ILE A 166 10.31 -14.81 24.66
C ILE A 166 8.89 -14.90 25.23
N ALA A 167 8.26 -16.07 25.23
CA ALA A 167 6.94 -16.25 25.82
C ALA A 167 6.94 -16.04 27.34
N ALA A 168 7.95 -16.54 28.05
CA ALA A 168 8.08 -16.34 29.49
C ALA A 168 8.22 -14.84 29.85
N GLU A 169 8.98 -14.08 29.06
CA GLU A 169 9.10 -12.63 29.22
C GLU A 169 7.79 -11.90 28.90
N ALA A 170 7.09 -12.32 27.83
CA ALA A 170 5.79 -11.76 27.47
C ALA A 170 4.77 -11.92 28.61
N GLN A 171 4.67 -13.11 29.20
CA GLN A 171 3.83 -13.38 30.37
C GLN A 171 4.20 -12.48 31.56
N SER A 172 5.49 -12.39 31.90
CA SER A 172 5.94 -11.52 33.00
C SER A 172 5.58 -10.05 32.76
N LYS A 173 5.65 -9.57 31.52
CA LYS A 173 5.26 -8.18 31.18
C LYS A 173 3.76 -7.99 31.23
N ALA A 174 2.97 -8.95 30.74
CA ALA A 174 1.51 -8.93 30.83
C ALA A 174 1.03 -8.87 32.29
N ASP A 175 1.56 -9.74 33.15
CA ASP A 175 1.21 -9.76 34.58
C ASP A 175 1.59 -8.46 35.28
N LYS A 176 2.74 -7.88 34.95
CA LYS A 176 3.14 -6.58 35.51
C LYS A 176 2.17 -5.48 35.06
N ASN A 177 1.83 -5.43 33.76
CA ASN A 177 0.88 -4.45 33.23
C ASN A 177 -0.51 -4.57 33.86
N GLU A 178 -0.98 -5.79 34.13
CA GLU A 178 -2.26 -6.00 34.83
C GLU A 178 -2.19 -5.53 36.29
N ASN A 179 -1.07 -5.77 36.97
CA ASN A 179 -0.90 -5.44 38.39
C ASN A 179 -0.71 -3.93 38.64
N ASP A 180 0.01 -3.22 37.77
CA ASP A 180 0.36 -1.80 37.99
C ASP A 180 -0.22 -0.83 36.95
N GLY A 181 -1.03 -1.33 36.00
CA GLY A 181 -1.55 -0.53 34.89
C GLY A 181 -0.47 -0.04 33.92
N GLY A 182 0.72 -0.66 33.96
CA GLY A 182 1.87 -0.27 33.15
C GLY A 182 1.67 -0.52 31.66
N ASN A 183 2.51 0.14 30.86
CA ASN A 183 2.49 0.05 29.40
C ASN A 183 3.74 -0.65 28.85
N ARG A 184 4.14 -1.77 29.47
CA ARG A 184 5.34 -2.50 29.02
C ARG A 184 5.03 -3.20 27.71
N THR A 185 5.91 -3.01 26.74
CA THR A 185 5.80 -3.61 25.40
C THR A 185 6.90 -4.65 25.17
N MET A 186 6.75 -5.43 24.09
CA MET A 186 7.79 -6.32 23.58
C MET A 186 8.44 -5.73 22.34
N ASN A 187 9.54 -6.35 21.90
CA ASN A 187 10.14 -6.03 20.62
C ASN A 187 9.06 -6.09 19.51
N PRO A 188 8.92 -5.05 18.68
CA PRO A 188 7.84 -4.98 17.67
C PRO A 188 7.90 -6.14 16.67
N ALA A 189 9.08 -6.71 16.41
CA ALA A 189 9.20 -7.90 15.55
C ALA A 189 8.53 -9.12 16.19
N VAL A 190 8.70 -9.32 17.50
CA VAL A 190 8.04 -10.38 18.27
C VAL A 190 6.54 -10.17 18.29
N MET A 191 6.10 -8.93 18.53
CA MET A 191 4.67 -8.60 18.56
C MET A 191 3.99 -8.92 17.22
N ARG A 192 4.65 -8.60 16.10
CA ARG A 192 4.15 -8.93 14.77
C ARG A 192 3.96 -10.43 14.57
N VAL A 193 4.93 -11.24 15.02
CA VAL A 193 4.83 -12.70 14.95
C VAL A 193 3.67 -13.20 15.81
N ALA A 194 3.54 -12.70 17.04
CA ALA A 194 2.45 -13.06 17.96
C ALA A 194 1.06 -12.80 17.34
N MET A 195 0.91 -11.67 16.65
CA MET A 195 -0.35 -11.24 16.03
C MET A 195 -0.63 -11.92 14.68
N GLY A 196 0.17 -12.91 14.28
CA GLY A 196 -0.02 -13.63 13.03
C GLY A 196 0.26 -12.80 11.77
N ALA A 197 1.02 -11.71 11.90
CA ALA A 197 1.38 -10.90 10.74
C ALA A 197 2.35 -11.69 9.83
N PRO A 198 2.34 -11.43 8.51
CA PRO A 198 3.30 -12.04 7.60
C PRO A 198 4.74 -11.80 8.03
N VAL A 199 5.54 -12.86 8.03
CA VAL A 199 6.93 -12.83 8.51
C VAL A 199 7.89 -12.72 7.34
N SER A 200 8.69 -11.67 7.31
CA SER A 200 9.80 -11.50 6.36
C SER A 200 11.13 -11.93 6.99
N LYS A 201 12.16 -12.17 6.17
CA LYS A 201 13.50 -12.53 6.67
C LYS A 201 14.06 -11.53 7.68
N GLY A 202 13.82 -10.23 7.46
CA GLY A 202 14.27 -9.18 8.38
C GLY A 202 13.56 -9.21 9.74
N ILE A 203 12.29 -9.64 9.78
CA ILE A 203 11.55 -9.82 11.04
C ILE A 203 12.05 -11.06 11.74
N ALA A 204 12.14 -12.19 11.04
CA ALA A 204 12.64 -13.44 11.59
C ALA A 204 14.05 -13.26 12.18
N ALA A 205 14.94 -12.54 11.49
CA ALA A 205 16.27 -12.23 12.01
C ALA A 205 16.27 -11.44 13.32
N LYS A 206 15.34 -10.48 13.47
CA LYS A 206 15.20 -9.71 14.71
C LYS A 206 14.66 -10.56 15.86
N VAL A 207 13.70 -11.44 15.58
CA VAL A 207 13.16 -12.38 16.56
C VAL A 207 14.23 -13.40 16.98
N MET A 208 15.01 -13.92 16.03
CA MET A 208 16.18 -14.75 16.30
C MET A 208 17.22 -14.04 17.17
N ALA A 209 17.56 -12.80 16.85
CA ALA A 209 18.52 -12.04 17.65
C ALA A 209 18.03 -11.81 19.08
N GLU A 210 16.74 -11.51 19.25
CA GLU A 210 16.11 -11.35 20.57
C GLU A 210 16.18 -12.66 21.37
N GLU A 211 15.75 -13.78 20.78
CA GLU A 211 15.76 -15.07 21.47
C GLU A 211 17.18 -15.54 21.79
N ASN A 212 18.11 -15.38 20.85
CA ASN A 212 19.51 -15.71 21.05
C ASN A 212 20.15 -14.87 22.16
N ALA A 213 19.75 -13.61 22.33
CA ALA A 213 20.20 -12.78 23.44
C ALA A 213 19.70 -13.26 24.80
N LYS A 214 18.59 -14.01 24.84
CA LYS A 214 17.98 -14.53 26.08
C LYS A 214 18.46 -15.94 26.42
N LEU A 215 18.51 -16.82 25.43
CA LEU A 215 18.78 -18.24 25.61
C LEU A 215 20.19 -18.66 25.16
N GLY A 216 20.93 -17.79 24.48
CA GLY A 216 22.28 -18.06 23.97
C GLY A 216 22.31 -18.83 22.65
N GLU A 217 21.47 -19.85 22.51
CA GLU A 217 21.19 -20.58 21.26
C GLU A 217 19.69 -20.65 21.03
N VAL A 218 19.26 -20.54 19.76
CA VAL A 218 17.83 -20.62 19.38
C VAL A 218 17.38 -22.09 19.37
N PRO A 219 16.47 -22.51 20.27
CA PRO A 219 15.99 -23.89 20.31
C PRO A 219 15.16 -24.24 19.07
N ARG A 220 15.19 -25.50 18.66
CA ARG A 220 14.27 -25.98 17.61
C ARG A 220 12.83 -25.90 18.11
N GLY A 221 11.94 -25.40 17.26
CA GLY A 221 10.52 -25.23 17.61
C GLY A 221 10.24 -23.99 18.45
N SER A 222 11.24 -23.17 18.77
CA SER A 222 11.01 -21.88 19.41
C SER A 222 10.31 -20.90 18.47
N ILE A 223 9.79 -19.78 19.00
CA ILE A 223 9.16 -18.75 18.17
C ILE A 223 10.12 -18.25 17.09
N ALA A 224 11.41 -18.07 17.39
CA ALA A 224 12.33 -17.59 16.36
C ALA A 224 12.58 -18.63 15.27
N ALA A 225 12.68 -19.92 15.62
CA ALA A 225 12.80 -20.99 14.64
C ALA A 225 11.55 -21.08 13.74
N GLN A 226 10.36 -20.96 14.33
CA GLN A 226 9.09 -20.94 13.59
C GLN A 226 8.98 -19.69 12.69
N ALA A 227 9.37 -18.51 13.19
CA ALA A 227 9.40 -17.28 12.41
C ALA A 227 10.35 -17.38 11.21
N GLN A 228 11.51 -18.02 11.37
CA GLN A 228 12.44 -18.28 10.27
C GLN A 228 11.83 -19.22 9.23
N ALA A 229 11.20 -20.32 9.66
CA ALA A 229 10.52 -21.24 8.77
C ALA A 229 9.40 -20.56 7.97
N ALA A 230 8.56 -19.75 8.63
CA ALA A 230 7.53 -18.96 7.97
C ALA A 230 8.12 -17.96 6.97
N ALA A 231 9.22 -17.28 7.31
CA ALA A 231 9.91 -16.35 6.41
C ALA A 231 10.50 -17.05 5.18
N ASP A 232 11.06 -18.25 5.33
CA ASP A 232 11.60 -19.03 4.22
C ASP A 232 10.50 -19.55 3.30
N LYS A 233 9.34 -19.98 3.85
CA LYS A 233 8.16 -20.33 3.05
C LYS A 233 7.60 -19.12 2.30
N ASN A 234 7.57 -17.96 2.94
CA ASN A 234 7.12 -16.71 2.33
C ASN A 234 7.94 -16.27 1.13
N VAL A 235 9.22 -16.63 1.08
CA VAL A 235 10.07 -16.37 -0.08
C VAL A 235 9.63 -17.21 -1.28
N MET A 236 9.06 -18.39 -1.04
CA MET A 236 8.59 -19.30 -2.09
C MET A 236 7.16 -18.95 -2.55
N ASP A 237 6.28 -18.57 -1.62
CA ASP A 237 4.83 -18.45 -1.86
C ASP A 237 4.32 -17.01 -2.07
N GLY A 238 5.22 -16.03 -2.19
CA GLY A 238 4.82 -14.63 -2.44
C GLY A 238 4.45 -13.82 -1.17
N GLY A 239 4.79 -14.30 0.02
CA GLY A 239 4.98 -13.42 1.18
C GLY A 239 3.85 -13.26 2.20
N ASN A 240 2.79 -14.08 2.18
CA ASN A 240 1.58 -13.81 2.98
C ASN A 240 1.36 -14.72 4.21
N ARG A 241 2.24 -15.68 4.51
CA ARG A 241 2.06 -16.58 5.66
C ARG A 241 2.52 -15.96 6.97
N GLY A 242 1.67 -16.03 7.98
CA GLY A 242 2.05 -15.89 9.38
C GLY A 242 2.61 -17.21 9.94
N VAL A 243 2.99 -17.19 11.22
CA VAL A 243 3.52 -18.39 11.91
C VAL A 243 2.43 -19.43 12.19
N TYR A 244 1.16 -19.03 12.11
CA TYR A 244 0.00 -19.91 12.33
C TYR A 244 -0.50 -20.60 11.05
N ASP A 245 0.06 -20.30 9.88
CA ASP A 245 -0.45 -20.76 8.56
C ASP A 245 0.23 -22.06 8.06
N ASP A 246 0.64 -22.92 8.99
CA ASP A 246 1.38 -24.17 8.75
C ASP A 246 0.49 -25.41 8.60
#